data_AF-A0A087T5I9-F1
#
_entry.id   AF-A0A087T5I9-F1
#
_cell.length_a   1.000
_cell.length_b   1.000
_cell.length_c   1.000
_cell.angle_alpha   90.00
_cell.angle_beta   90.00
_cell.angle_gamma   90.00
#
_symmetry.space_group_name_H-M   'P 1'
#
loop_
_entity.id
_entity.type
_entity.pdbx_description
1 polymer ?
#
loop_
_entity_poly.entity_id
_entity_poly.type
_entity_poly.pdbx_seq_one_letter_code
_entity_poly.pdbx_strand_id
1 'polypeptide(L)'
;MIETSAYFECYRHVLSAIKEFTENSFPLADVIVYLDYEDTEPEYLSNMQYCLHEKCPGDVADHDSHSCKIFDPHDKSAWPTAEELELDDQQCEALRIALTKKVAIIQGPPGTDKTYMGVKIVKYLLSNVHQIPIIICCFTNHALDQFLESILRHTKNVVRLGSQSKSELLEPYVITGIMSAFNTSKELQDICEEINDNLYLIDICERKYLDDRALNKIINPVHKQEFEKRCRTDSKYLSNSIYEWLCITCFNDPYEEYKKTFDRILINSSNPTHCKYKTSDDLWSLDLNTRYVLFSKWKDDCISLCKTSVKRAVENYQKQFSHCQQPCIDETKRELLKRADIIGVTTTGAAKYKDLLKFAEPSIMIIEEAAEILESHIIASLVPSIQHLILLGDHKQLRPLPANRELSEKYNLKISMFERLFRNSAPSATLVTQYRMKPCIAELLVPDIYDELISAENVYEYEEIRGVKSSVFFLDHSEPENINSSSVSASNEYEARVIVSLAQYFCALSYPTDQITILTTYAAQVVLIKQYLNEVNLDICP
;
A
#
# COMPACT_ATOMS: atom_id res chain seq x y z
N MET A 1 -24.17 -7.15 -12.84
CA MET A 1 -22.94 -7.40 -12.05
C MET A 1 -22.61 -6.07 -11.38
N ILE A 2 -22.91 -5.93 -10.09
CA ILE A 2 -22.64 -4.69 -9.36
C ILE A 2 -21.19 -4.80 -8.91
N GLU A 3 -20.29 -4.09 -9.61
CA GLU A 3 -18.90 -3.99 -9.19
C GLU A 3 -18.83 -3.35 -7.80
N THR A 4 -17.94 -3.87 -6.95
CA THR A 4 -17.65 -3.28 -5.64
C THR A 4 -17.20 -1.83 -5.81
N SER A 5 -17.68 -0.93 -4.95
CA SER A 5 -17.31 0.50 -4.95
C SER A 5 -15.80 0.78 -4.95
N ALA A 6 -14.99 -0.16 -4.44
CA ALA A 6 -13.54 -0.12 -4.46
C ALA A 6 -12.95 -0.10 -5.88
N TYR A 7 -13.52 -0.86 -6.83
CA TYR A 7 -13.04 -0.90 -8.22
C TYR A 7 -13.39 0.39 -8.99
N PHE A 8 -14.56 0.98 -8.71
CA PHE A 8 -15.00 2.21 -9.35
C PHE A 8 -14.08 3.39 -9.06
N GLU A 9 -13.64 3.58 -7.81
CA GLU A 9 -12.79 4.73 -7.45
C GLU A 9 -11.41 4.67 -8.13
N CYS A 10 -10.82 3.48 -8.30
CA CYS A 10 -9.56 3.31 -9.03
C CYS A 10 -9.70 3.74 -10.51
N TYR A 11 -10.76 3.31 -11.20
CA TYR A 11 -10.99 3.71 -12.59
C TYR A 11 -11.49 5.15 -12.72
N ARG A 12 -12.22 5.69 -11.74
CA ARG A 12 -12.74 7.05 -11.76
C ARG A 12 -11.61 8.08 -11.88
N HIS A 13 -10.57 7.99 -11.07
CA HIS A 13 -9.44 8.92 -11.13
C HIS A 13 -8.73 8.83 -12.48
N VAL A 14 -8.51 7.61 -12.99
CA VAL A 14 -7.88 7.37 -14.29
C VAL A 14 -8.72 7.97 -15.43
N LEU A 15 -10.01 7.66 -15.48
CA LEU A 15 -10.91 8.15 -16.53
C LEU A 15 -11.11 9.67 -16.48
N SER A 16 -11.16 10.26 -15.29
CA SER A 16 -11.20 11.72 -15.13
C SER A 16 -9.92 12.36 -15.64
N ALA A 17 -8.75 11.82 -15.27
CA ALA A 17 -7.46 12.34 -15.73
C ALA A 17 -7.27 12.24 -17.25
N ILE A 18 -7.80 11.18 -17.89
CA ILE A 18 -7.75 11.02 -19.35
C ILE A 18 -8.57 12.08 -20.07
N LYS A 19 -9.74 12.47 -19.53
CA LYS A 19 -10.61 13.50 -20.13
C LYS A 19 -9.98 14.89 -20.19
N GLU A 20 -8.92 15.13 -19.42
CA GLU A 20 -8.20 16.41 -19.41
C GLU A 20 -7.22 16.57 -20.58
N PHE A 21 -6.82 15.47 -21.22
CA PHE A 21 -5.89 15.54 -22.35
C PHE A 21 -6.61 16.02 -23.61
N THR A 22 -5.94 16.91 -24.32
CA THR A 22 -6.28 17.37 -25.66
C THR A 22 -5.12 17.00 -26.60
N GLU A 23 -5.34 17.06 -27.90
CA GLU A 23 -4.30 16.75 -28.90
C GLU A 23 -3.01 17.56 -28.69
N ASN A 24 -3.13 18.81 -28.22
CA ASN A 24 -2.00 19.70 -27.99
C ASN A 24 -1.42 19.64 -26.56
N SER A 25 -2.07 18.91 -25.64
CA SER A 25 -1.65 18.86 -24.22
C SER A 25 -1.21 17.47 -23.77
N PHE A 26 -1.15 16.50 -24.69
CA PHE A 26 -0.67 15.16 -24.40
C PHE A 26 0.87 15.15 -24.37
N PRO A 27 1.50 14.87 -23.21
CA PRO A 27 2.96 14.83 -23.10
C PRO A 27 3.53 13.69 -23.92
N LEU A 28 4.64 13.94 -24.63
CA LEU A 28 5.33 12.96 -25.47
C LEU A 28 4.44 12.34 -26.58
N ALA A 29 3.51 13.13 -27.14
CA ALA A 29 2.60 12.65 -28.19
C ALA A 29 3.35 12.16 -29.45
N ASP A 30 4.44 12.84 -29.82
CA ASP A 30 5.38 12.45 -30.87
C ASP A 30 5.80 10.98 -30.72
N VAL A 31 6.21 10.59 -29.52
CA VAL A 31 6.75 9.24 -29.26
C VAL A 31 5.66 8.22 -28.90
N ILE A 32 4.70 8.59 -28.05
CA ILE A 32 3.70 7.64 -27.49
C ILE A 32 2.59 7.34 -28.50
N VAL A 33 2.16 8.35 -29.27
CA VAL A 33 1.00 8.27 -30.18
C VAL A 33 1.47 8.15 -31.62
N TYR A 34 2.35 9.04 -32.07
CA TYR A 34 2.78 9.10 -33.46
C TYR A 34 3.95 8.15 -33.79
N LEU A 35 4.57 7.56 -32.75
CA LEU A 35 5.68 6.62 -32.87
C LEU A 35 6.87 7.22 -33.65
N ASP A 36 7.06 8.53 -33.51
CA ASP A 36 8.21 9.22 -34.07
C ASP A 36 9.41 9.02 -33.15
N TYR A 37 10.44 8.35 -33.66
CA TYR A 37 11.67 8.06 -32.95
C TYR A 37 12.86 8.86 -33.49
N GLU A 38 12.64 9.71 -34.49
CA GLU A 38 13.63 10.65 -35.00
C GLU A 38 13.82 11.79 -33.99
N ASP A 39 15.06 12.11 -33.64
CA ASP A 39 15.42 13.19 -32.72
C ASP A 39 14.68 13.18 -31.34
N THR A 40 14.79 12.04 -30.67
CA THR A 40 14.09 11.76 -29.40
C THR A 40 14.93 12.08 -28.17
N GLU A 41 15.52 13.26 -28.05
CA GLU A 41 16.18 13.70 -26.81
C GLU A 41 15.27 14.58 -25.93
N PRO A 42 15.32 14.46 -24.60
CA PRO A 42 14.64 15.42 -23.72
C PRO A 42 15.23 16.82 -23.90
N GLU A 43 14.40 17.86 -23.92
CA GLU A 43 14.86 19.25 -24.18
C GLU A 43 15.90 19.74 -23.15
N TYR A 44 15.79 19.29 -21.91
CA TYR A 44 16.76 19.64 -20.88
C TYR A 44 18.15 19.03 -21.13
N LEU A 45 18.29 18.07 -22.06
CA LEU A 45 19.56 17.38 -22.35
C LEU A 45 20.46 18.15 -23.32
N SER A 46 19.91 18.98 -24.21
CA SER A 46 20.62 19.51 -25.39
C SER A 46 21.88 20.35 -25.12
N ASN A 47 22.18 20.69 -23.86
CA ASN A 47 23.43 21.37 -23.47
C ASN A 47 24.05 20.79 -22.17
N MET A 48 23.68 19.57 -21.80
CA MET A 48 24.13 18.96 -20.55
C MET A 48 25.38 18.12 -20.75
N GLN A 49 26.30 18.21 -19.79
CA GLN A 49 27.41 17.28 -19.67
C GLN A 49 27.17 16.33 -18.50
N TYR A 50 27.59 15.09 -18.66
CA TYR A 50 27.34 14.03 -17.69
C TYR A 50 28.62 13.67 -16.94
N CYS A 51 28.49 13.41 -15.65
CA CYS A 51 29.47 12.77 -14.78
C CYS A 51 28.81 11.50 -14.20
N LEU A 52 29.31 10.34 -14.61
CA LEU A 52 28.80 9.03 -14.18
C LEU A 52 29.76 8.39 -13.16
N HIS A 53 29.92 9.03 -12.00
CA HIS A 53 30.77 8.48 -10.94
C HIS A 53 29.98 7.66 -9.92
N GLU A 54 30.62 6.65 -9.34
CA GLU A 54 30.00 5.80 -8.33
C GLU A 54 29.78 6.51 -6.98
N LYS A 55 30.61 7.49 -6.61
CA LYS A 55 30.48 8.24 -5.35
C LYS A 55 29.78 9.58 -5.59
N CYS A 56 28.76 9.89 -4.77
CA CYS A 56 28.04 11.16 -4.86
C CYS A 56 28.97 12.36 -4.52
N PRO A 57 28.81 13.53 -5.15
CA PRO A 57 29.53 14.74 -4.77
C PRO A 57 29.02 15.24 -3.41
N GLY A 58 29.60 14.74 -2.33
CA GLY A 58 29.18 15.05 -0.96
C GLY A 58 29.79 14.14 0.11
N ASP A 59 30.30 12.96 -0.27
CA ASP A 59 30.64 11.93 0.71
C ASP A 59 32.08 11.91 1.23
N VAL A 60 33.07 12.64 0.68
CA VAL A 60 34.38 12.70 1.34
C VAL A 60 35.16 13.97 1.03
N ALA A 61 35.67 14.58 2.11
CA ALA A 61 36.82 15.48 2.10
C ALA A 61 38.14 14.71 1.89
N ASP A 62 38.21 13.84 0.87
CA ASP A 62 39.43 13.10 0.54
C ASP A 62 40.03 13.54 -0.79
N HIS A 63 41.33 13.73 -0.76
CA HIS A 63 42.16 14.32 -1.81
C HIS A 63 42.48 13.37 -2.99
N ASP A 64 41.87 12.18 -3.06
CA ASP A 64 42.11 11.24 -4.16
C ASP A 64 41.13 11.46 -5.32
N SER A 65 41.42 12.53 -6.04
CA SER A 65 40.90 12.91 -7.35
C SER A 65 41.25 11.89 -8.45
N HIS A 66 40.71 10.68 -8.41
CA HIS A 66 40.54 9.91 -9.64
C HIS A 66 39.35 10.52 -10.40
N SER A 67 39.70 11.33 -11.40
CA SER A 67 38.85 12.18 -12.23
C SER A 67 37.46 11.61 -12.53
N CYS A 68 36.39 12.24 -12.03
CA CYS A 68 35.11 12.07 -12.72
C CYS A 68 35.26 12.68 -14.12
N LYS A 69 35.26 11.83 -15.15
CA LYS A 69 35.28 12.28 -16.54
C LYS A 69 33.92 12.88 -16.85
N ILE A 70 33.89 14.19 -17.04
CA ILE A 70 32.73 14.86 -17.60
C ILE A 70 32.74 14.59 -19.10
N PHE A 71 31.62 14.17 -19.66
CA PHE A 71 31.49 13.86 -21.08
C PHE A 71 30.18 14.36 -21.67
N ASP A 72 30.15 14.47 -23.00
CA ASP A 72 28.94 14.79 -23.75
C ASP A 72 28.12 13.50 -23.92
N PRO A 73 26.88 13.41 -23.39
CA PRO A 73 26.03 12.23 -23.53
C PRO A 73 25.70 11.87 -24.99
N HIS A 74 25.83 12.82 -25.93
CA HIS A 74 25.66 12.60 -27.37
C HIS A 74 26.88 11.92 -28.03
N ASP A 75 28.07 12.05 -27.44
CA ASP A 75 29.28 11.38 -27.92
C ASP A 75 29.42 9.98 -27.30
N LYS A 76 28.93 8.98 -28.03
CA LYS A 76 29.03 7.56 -27.63
C LYS A 76 30.45 7.11 -27.28
N SER A 77 31.48 7.70 -27.88
CA SER A 77 32.87 7.30 -27.63
C SER A 77 33.45 7.85 -26.32
N ALA A 78 32.79 8.87 -25.75
CA ALA A 78 33.18 9.50 -24.50
C ALA A 78 32.52 8.86 -23.27
N TRP A 79 31.58 7.92 -23.47
CA TRP A 79 30.95 7.19 -22.37
C TRP A 79 31.97 6.33 -21.62
N PRO A 80 31.86 6.22 -20.28
CA PRO A 80 32.66 5.28 -19.50
C PRO A 80 32.45 3.83 -19.95
N THR A 81 33.48 3.02 -19.78
CA THR A 81 33.44 1.59 -20.09
C THR A 81 32.55 0.81 -19.12
N ALA A 82 32.13 -0.39 -19.52
CA ALA A 82 31.33 -1.29 -18.70
C ALA A 82 32.03 -1.65 -17.37
N GLU A 83 33.34 -1.87 -17.43
CA GLU A 83 34.19 -2.08 -16.24
C GLU A 83 34.23 -0.86 -15.31
N GLU A 84 34.39 0.36 -15.85
CA GLU A 84 34.39 1.61 -15.05
C GLU A 84 33.04 1.87 -14.36
N LEU A 85 31.95 1.33 -14.89
CA LEU A 85 30.60 1.47 -14.33
C LEU A 85 30.17 0.26 -13.50
N GLU A 86 30.96 -0.79 -13.39
CA GLU A 86 30.56 -2.07 -12.77
C GLU A 86 29.22 -2.58 -13.35
N LEU A 87 29.11 -2.61 -14.67
CA LEU A 87 27.95 -3.07 -15.42
C LEU A 87 28.38 -4.04 -16.52
N ASP A 88 27.43 -4.86 -17.00
CA ASP A 88 27.60 -5.56 -18.28
C ASP A 88 27.25 -4.67 -19.49
N ASP A 89 27.61 -5.11 -20.69
CA ASP A 89 27.43 -4.33 -21.92
C ASP A 89 25.95 -3.97 -22.18
N GLN A 90 25.03 -4.88 -21.86
CA GLN A 90 23.59 -4.70 -22.05
C GLN A 90 23.01 -3.73 -21.01
N GLN A 91 23.49 -3.76 -19.77
CA GLN A 91 23.19 -2.79 -18.73
C GLN A 91 23.74 -1.40 -19.07
N CYS A 92 24.94 -1.31 -19.63
CA CYS A 92 25.51 -0.05 -20.14
C CYS A 92 24.66 0.55 -21.26
N GLU A 93 24.23 -0.27 -22.23
CA GLU A 93 23.34 0.19 -23.29
C GLU A 93 21.97 0.62 -22.74
N ALA A 94 21.42 -0.12 -21.78
CA ALA A 94 20.19 0.26 -21.08
C ALA A 94 20.32 1.61 -20.37
N LEU A 95 21.43 1.82 -19.66
CA LEU A 95 21.74 3.09 -19.01
C LEU A 95 21.85 4.21 -20.06
N ARG A 96 22.56 3.97 -21.16
CA ARG A 96 22.74 4.96 -22.23
C ARG A 96 21.41 5.38 -22.84
N ILE A 97 20.54 4.42 -23.16
CA ILE A 97 19.20 4.70 -23.70
C ILE A 97 18.37 5.47 -22.67
N ALA A 98 18.36 5.04 -21.41
CA ALA A 98 17.58 5.67 -20.34
C ALA A 98 18.04 7.06 -19.93
N LEU A 99 19.27 7.46 -20.26
CA LEU A 99 19.77 8.81 -19.98
C LEU A 99 19.64 9.76 -21.17
N THR A 100 19.43 9.24 -22.38
CA THR A 100 19.50 10.04 -23.62
C THR A 100 18.20 10.12 -24.42
N LYS A 101 17.21 9.26 -24.14
CA LYS A 101 15.99 9.14 -24.95
C LYS A 101 14.74 9.61 -24.23
N LYS A 102 13.95 10.48 -24.87
CA LYS A 102 12.62 10.95 -24.40
C LYS A 102 11.75 9.81 -23.87
N VAL A 103 11.74 8.67 -24.57
CA VAL A 103 11.13 7.44 -24.08
C VAL A 103 12.14 6.31 -24.18
N ALA A 104 12.39 5.66 -23.05
CA ALA A 104 13.31 4.53 -22.94
C ALA A 104 12.58 3.30 -22.40
N ILE A 105 12.72 2.17 -23.09
CA ILE A 105 12.15 0.88 -22.65
C ILE A 105 13.28 -0.04 -22.19
N ILE A 106 13.30 -0.41 -20.91
CA ILE A 106 14.25 -1.39 -20.40
C ILE A 106 13.49 -2.68 -20.09
N GLN A 107 13.69 -3.64 -20.97
CA GLN A 107 13.22 -5.00 -20.80
C GLN A 107 14.19 -5.75 -19.89
N GLY A 108 13.69 -6.37 -18.84
CA GLY A 108 14.50 -7.23 -17.98
C GLY A 108 13.79 -8.53 -17.66
N PRO A 109 14.31 -9.68 -18.09
CA PRO A 109 13.88 -10.99 -17.63
C PRO A 109 13.92 -11.16 -16.09
N PRO A 110 13.46 -12.31 -15.54
CA PRO A 110 13.56 -12.60 -14.12
C PRO A 110 15.02 -12.64 -13.66
N GLY A 111 15.30 -11.99 -12.54
CA GLY A 111 16.63 -12.02 -11.93
C GLY A 111 17.69 -11.12 -12.60
N THR A 112 17.33 -10.30 -13.61
CA THR A 112 18.28 -9.40 -14.28
C THR A 112 18.37 -8.01 -13.65
N ASP A 113 18.02 -7.88 -12.37
CA ASP A 113 18.25 -6.67 -11.57
C ASP A 113 17.69 -5.36 -12.16
N LYS A 114 16.47 -5.43 -12.73
CA LYS A 114 15.71 -4.25 -13.21
C LYS A 114 15.63 -3.11 -12.20
N THR A 115 15.33 -3.44 -10.93
CA THR A 115 15.22 -2.45 -9.84
C THR A 115 16.57 -1.79 -9.55
N TYR A 116 17.67 -2.56 -9.55
CA TYR A 116 19.02 -2.02 -9.41
C TYR A 116 19.35 -1.06 -10.56
N MET A 117 19.04 -1.44 -11.81
CA MET A 117 19.22 -0.56 -12.96
C MET A 117 18.38 0.72 -12.84
N GLY A 118 17.12 0.61 -12.40
CA GLY A 118 16.26 1.76 -12.12
C GLY A 118 16.87 2.70 -11.09
N VAL A 119 17.36 2.18 -9.96
CA VAL A 119 18.02 2.96 -8.91
C VAL A 119 19.29 3.63 -9.43
N LYS A 120 20.10 2.93 -10.23
CA LYS A 120 21.34 3.45 -10.82
C LYS A 120 21.06 4.58 -11.82
N ILE A 121 20.02 4.43 -12.65
CA ILE A 121 19.54 5.49 -13.54
C ILE A 121 19.12 6.72 -12.74
N VAL A 122 18.31 6.56 -11.69
CA VAL A 122 17.88 7.68 -10.83
C VAL A 122 19.09 8.37 -10.20
N LYS A 123 20.05 7.61 -9.65
CA LYS A 123 21.28 8.15 -9.07
C LYS A 123 22.02 9.06 -10.05
N TYR A 124 22.20 8.61 -11.28
CA TYR A 124 22.90 9.40 -12.29
C TYR A 124 22.09 10.61 -12.76
N LEU A 125 20.76 10.47 -12.89
CA LEU A 125 19.90 11.62 -13.17
C LEU A 125 19.95 12.65 -12.05
N LEU A 126 19.88 12.26 -10.77
CA LEU A 126 20.01 13.17 -9.63
C LEU A 126 21.35 13.92 -9.59
N SER A 127 22.42 13.23 -10.01
CA SER A 127 23.78 13.79 -9.99
C SER A 127 24.02 14.78 -11.13
N ASN A 128 23.24 14.71 -12.21
CA ASN A 128 23.46 15.51 -13.41
C ASN A 128 22.32 16.51 -13.67
N VAL A 129 21.09 16.21 -13.24
CA VAL A 129 19.89 17.00 -13.48
C VAL A 129 19.40 17.59 -12.16
N HIS A 130 19.93 18.76 -11.80
CA HIS A 130 19.60 19.43 -10.55
C HIS A 130 18.28 20.22 -10.66
N GLN A 131 17.57 20.35 -9.53
CA GLN A 131 16.37 21.20 -9.37
C GLN A 131 15.14 20.77 -10.19
N ILE A 132 15.18 19.58 -10.80
CA ILE A 132 14.03 18.98 -11.49
C ILE A 132 13.59 17.76 -10.68
N PRO A 133 12.37 17.74 -10.10
CA PRO A 133 11.86 16.58 -9.40
C PRO A 133 11.71 15.39 -10.35
N ILE A 134 12.14 14.20 -9.92
CA ILE A 134 11.93 12.94 -10.64
C ILE A 134 10.75 12.20 -10.01
N ILE A 135 9.76 11.83 -10.84
CA ILE A 135 8.68 10.94 -10.39
C ILE A 135 9.13 9.49 -10.50
N ILE A 136 9.00 8.74 -9.39
CA ILE A 136 9.06 7.28 -9.38
C ILE A 136 7.65 6.74 -9.24
N CYS A 137 7.19 6.00 -10.24
CA CYS A 137 5.85 5.45 -10.31
C CYS A 137 5.89 3.91 -10.33
N CYS A 138 5.20 3.25 -9.40
CA CYS A 138 5.09 1.79 -9.39
C CYS A 138 3.63 1.34 -9.39
N PHE A 139 3.37 0.10 -9.79
CA PHE A 139 2.02 -0.46 -9.74
C PHE A 139 1.55 -0.69 -8.29
N THR A 140 2.42 -1.29 -7.47
CA THR A 140 2.11 -1.67 -6.09
C THR A 140 2.79 -0.76 -5.07
N ASN A 141 2.19 -0.62 -3.88
CA ASN A 141 2.85 0.10 -2.77
C ASN A 141 4.13 -0.61 -2.32
N HIS A 142 4.20 -1.94 -2.42
CA HIS A 142 5.37 -2.70 -1.99
C HIS A 142 6.58 -2.44 -2.89
N ALA A 143 6.40 -2.51 -4.21
CA ALA A 143 7.44 -2.17 -5.17
C ALA A 143 7.90 -0.72 -5.00
N LEU A 144 6.96 0.21 -4.83
CA LEU A 144 7.29 1.62 -4.55
C LEU A 144 8.15 1.77 -3.30
N ASP A 145 7.77 1.12 -2.19
CA ASP A 145 8.49 1.22 -0.93
C ASP A 145 9.92 0.67 -1.08
N GLN A 146 10.09 -0.51 -1.67
CA GLN A 146 11.41 -1.10 -1.93
C GLN A 146 12.29 -0.24 -2.83
N PHE A 147 11.71 0.35 -3.87
CA PHE A 147 12.42 1.22 -4.78
C PHE A 147 12.89 2.48 -4.04
N LEU A 148 11.99 3.16 -3.31
CA LEU A 148 12.32 4.37 -2.56
C LEU A 148 13.34 4.11 -1.45
N GLU A 149 13.26 2.99 -0.73
CA GLU A 149 14.26 2.61 0.27
C GLU A 149 15.67 2.53 -0.32
N SER A 150 15.79 2.02 -1.54
CA SER A 150 17.07 1.97 -2.26
C SER A 150 17.55 3.38 -2.64
N ILE A 151 16.63 4.27 -3.02
CA ILE A 151 16.92 5.68 -3.34
C ILE A 151 17.33 6.51 -2.12
N LEU A 152 16.87 6.17 -0.91
CA LEU A 152 17.23 6.88 0.33
C LEU A 152 18.73 6.88 0.62
N ARG A 153 19.51 6.02 -0.03
CA ARG A 153 20.99 6.02 0.05
C ARG A 153 21.63 7.15 -0.76
N HIS A 154 20.90 7.74 -1.71
CA HIS A 154 21.39 8.75 -2.65
C HIS A 154 20.84 10.15 -2.38
N THR A 155 19.59 10.26 -1.91
CA THR A 155 19.01 11.54 -1.47
C THR A 155 18.06 11.33 -0.29
N LYS A 156 17.98 12.34 0.58
CA LYS A 156 16.98 12.44 1.66
C LYS A 156 15.82 13.36 1.30
N ASN A 157 15.87 14.08 0.17
CA ASN A 157 14.77 14.94 -0.26
C ASN A 157 13.74 14.13 -1.07
N VAL A 158 13.16 13.13 -0.41
CA VAL A 158 12.17 12.22 -0.99
C VAL A 158 10.79 12.53 -0.42
N VAL A 159 9.77 12.55 -1.28
CA VAL A 159 8.37 12.65 -0.86
C VAL A 159 7.60 11.46 -1.41
N ARG A 160 7.03 10.64 -0.52
CA ARG A 160 6.14 9.54 -0.86
C ARG A 160 4.68 9.96 -0.76
N LEU A 161 3.97 9.94 -1.88
CA LEU A 161 2.54 10.20 -1.96
C LEU A 161 1.73 8.93 -1.73
N GLY A 162 0.70 9.04 -0.88
CA GLY A 162 -0.17 7.93 -0.49
C GLY A 162 0.12 7.43 0.94
N SER A 163 -0.93 6.98 1.64
CA SER A 163 -0.86 6.66 3.08
C SER A 163 -0.58 5.18 3.38
N GLN A 164 -0.49 4.31 2.38
CA GLN A 164 -0.41 2.86 2.56
C GLN A 164 1.04 2.34 2.60
N SER A 165 1.95 3.07 3.27
CA SER A 165 3.33 2.58 3.49
C SER A 165 3.28 1.52 4.55
N LYS A 166 4.02 0.44 4.36
CA LYS A 166 4.33 -0.50 5.44
C LYS A 166 5.79 -0.42 5.88
N SER A 167 6.61 0.35 5.15
CA SER A 167 8.00 0.59 5.50
C SER A 167 8.11 1.62 6.62
N GLU A 168 8.71 1.21 7.74
CA GLU A 168 9.07 2.08 8.85
C GLU A 168 10.14 3.11 8.42
N LEU A 169 11.06 2.72 7.52
CA LEU A 169 12.09 3.62 6.99
C LEU A 169 11.50 4.79 6.20
N LEU A 170 10.37 4.56 5.53
CA LEU A 170 9.69 5.58 4.72
C LEU A 170 8.71 6.46 5.49
N GLU A 171 8.41 6.15 6.75
CA GLU A 171 7.46 6.91 7.57
C GLU A 171 7.74 8.43 7.58
N PRO A 172 9.00 8.91 7.72
CA PRO A 172 9.30 10.35 7.70
C PRO A 172 9.11 11.01 6.33
N TYR A 173 9.04 10.22 5.26
CA TYR A 173 8.97 10.70 3.88
C TYR A 173 7.53 10.63 3.32
N VAL A 174 6.59 10.00 4.05
CA VAL A 174 5.18 9.98 3.66
C VAL A 174 4.60 11.39 3.80
N ILE A 175 3.94 11.89 2.75
CA ILE A 175 3.40 13.25 2.75
C ILE A 175 2.50 13.54 3.96
N THR A 176 1.68 12.59 4.42
CA THR A 176 0.86 12.77 5.63
C THR A 176 1.71 12.91 6.90
N GLY A 177 2.81 12.14 7.02
CA GLY A 177 3.77 12.25 8.10
C GLY A 177 4.49 13.59 8.09
N ILE A 178 5.02 13.99 6.92
CA ILE A 178 5.65 15.31 6.72
C ILE A 178 4.68 16.42 7.12
N MET A 179 3.44 16.38 6.64
CA MET A 179 2.44 17.40 6.93
C MET A 179 1.94 17.42 8.37
N SER A 180 1.92 16.27 9.06
CA SER A 180 1.57 16.20 10.48
C SER A 180 2.60 16.91 11.36
N ALA A 181 3.87 16.93 10.95
CA ALA A 181 4.93 17.71 11.61
C ALA A 181 4.80 19.22 11.36
N PHE A 182 4.13 19.63 10.27
CA PHE A 182 3.90 21.04 9.93
C PHE A 182 2.61 21.62 10.53
N ASN A 183 1.64 20.81 10.95
CA ASN A 183 0.38 21.32 11.50
C ASN A 183 -0.35 20.29 12.36
N THR A 184 -0.38 20.52 13.67
CA THR A 184 -1.60 20.22 14.43
C THR A 184 -2.05 21.49 15.14
N SER A 185 -3.16 22.10 14.68
CA SER A 185 -3.84 23.08 15.51
C SER A 185 -4.31 22.36 16.77
N LYS A 186 -3.95 22.90 17.94
CA LYS A 186 -4.40 22.43 19.25
C LYS A 186 -5.94 22.28 19.29
N GLU A 187 -6.66 23.13 18.55
CA GLU A 187 -8.11 23.12 18.45
C GLU A 187 -8.66 21.87 17.72
N LEU A 188 -7.94 21.34 16.72
CA LEU A 188 -8.35 20.09 16.05
C LEU A 188 -8.03 18.87 16.91
N GLN A 189 -6.96 18.92 17.71
CA GLN A 189 -6.66 17.89 18.72
C GLN A 189 -7.78 17.82 19.75
N ASP A 190 -8.21 18.97 20.28
CA ASP A 190 -9.29 19.06 21.25
C ASP A 190 -10.61 18.47 20.70
N ILE A 191 -10.93 18.70 19.41
CA ILE A 191 -12.13 18.12 18.75
C ILE A 191 -12.00 16.60 18.58
N CYS A 192 -10.82 16.11 18.21
CA CYS A 192 -10.57 14.66 18.09
C CYS A 192 -10.64 13.95 19.44
N GLU A 193 -10.13 14.57 20.51
CA GLU A 193 -10.27 14.07 21.88
C GLU A 193 -11.74 14.02 22.30
N GLU A 194 -12.54 15.06 22.02
CA GLU A 194 -13.98 15.06 22.28
C GLU A 194 -14.71 13.91 21.53
N ILE A 195 -14.39 13.69 20.25
CA ILE A 195 -14.99 12.61 19.45
C ILE A 195 -14.63 11.25 20.05
N ASN A 196 -13.35 11.03 20.36
CA ASN A 196 -12.87 9.76 20.91
C ASN A 196 -13.49 9.48 22.29
N ASP A 197 -13.59 10.48 23.16
CA ASP A 197 -14.22 10.36 24.47
C ASP A 197 -15.69 9.95 24.36
N ASN A 198 -16.44 10.55 23.43
CA ASN A 198 -17.85 10.23 23.23
C ASN A 198 -18.06 8.87 22.56
N LEU A 199 -17.20 8.47 21.62
CA LEU A 199 -17.24 7.14 21.01
C LEU A 199 -16.90 6.04 22.04
N TYR A 200 -15.92 6.30 22.91
CA TYR A 200 -15.61 5.42 24.04
C TYR A 200 -16.80 5.26 24.99
N LEU A 201 -17.49 6.35 25.32
CA LEU A 201 -18.71 6.30 26.14
C LEU A 201 -19.84 5.52 25.47
N ILE A 202 -20.01 5.61 24.14
CA ILE A 202 -21.00 4.82 23.39
C ILE A 202 -20.65 3.33 23.45
N ASP A 203 -19.40 2.95 23.17
CA ASP A 203 -18.94 1.55 23.22
C ASP A 203 -19.11 0.98 24.63
N ILE A 204 -18.81 1.76 25.66
CA ILE A 204 -19.08 1.41 27.05
C ILE A 204 -20.57 1.15 27.27
N CYS A 205 -21.46 2.07 26.89
CA CYS A 205 -22.90 1.91 27.14
C CYS A 205 -23.50 0.71 26.39
N GLU A 206 -23.04 0.47 25.15
CA GLU A 206 -23.54 -0.59 24.28
C GLU A 206 -22.96 -1.97 24.65
N ARG A 207 -21.67 -2.06 25.01
CA ARG A 207 -20.92 -3.33 25.11
C ARG A 207 -20.35 -3.65 26.49
N LYS A 208 -20.27 -2.69 27.42
CA LYS A 208 -19.65 -2.87 28.75
C LYS A 208 -20.45 -2.19 29.87
N TYR A 209 -19.91 -2.22 31.09
CA TYR A 209 -20.50 -1.61 32.29
C TYR A 209 -20.37 -0.08 32.25
N LEU A 210 -21.37 0.68 32.72
CA LEU A 210 -21.26 2.13 32.90
C LEU A 210 -20.29 2.42 34.06
N ASP A 211 -19.06 2.83 33.73
CA ASP A 211 -18.11 3.27 34.74
C ASP A 211 -18.52 4.61 35.38
N ASP A 212 -17.87 4.98 36.48
CA ASP A 212 -18.18 6.23 37.18
C ASP A 212 -18.05 7.47 36.29
N ARG A 213 -17.18 7.46 35.26
CA ARG A 213 -17.03 8.59 34.33
C ARG A 213 -18.27 8.75 33.47
N ALA A 214 -18.82 7.64 32.95
CA ALA A 214 -20.07 7.64 32.22
C ALA A 214 -21.24 8.03 33.14
N LEU A 215 -21.38 7.38 34.29
CA LEU A 215 -22.48 7.64 35.24
C LEU A 215 -22.53 9.10 35.70
N ASN A 216 -21.38 9.70 35.98
CA ASN A 216 -21.31 11.10 36.41
C ASN A 216 -21.74 12.10 35.34
N LYS A 217 -21.68 11.74 34.06
CA LYS A 217 -22.15 12.59 32.95
C LYS A 217 -23.67 12.48 32.70
N ILE A 218 -24.29 11.39 33.13
CA ILE A 218 -25.66 11.01 32.73
C ILE A 218 -26.65 11.16 33.89
N ILE A 219 -26.22 10.78 35.09
CA ILE A 219 -27.13 10.71 36.23
C ILE A 219 -27.54 12.13 36.65
N ASN A 220 -28.83 12.33 36.94
CA ASN A 220 -29.30 13.61 37.45
C ASN A 220 -28.60 13.91 38.80
N PRO A 221 -28.12 15.15 39.05
CA PRO A 221 -27.51 15.54 40.32
C PRO A 221 -28.31 15.17 41.57
N VAL A 222 -29.65 15.19 41.48
CA VAL A 222 -30.54 14.80 42.59
C VAL A 222 -30.40 13.29 42.89
N HIS A 223 -30.44 12.46 41.84
CA HIS A 223 -30.29 11.01 41.97
C HIS A 223 -28.87 10.64 42.44
N LYS A 224 -27.85 11.35 41.95
CA LYS A 224 -26.47 11.18 42.39
C LYS A 224 -26.32 11.39 43.90
N GLN A 225 -26.86 12.50 44.42
CA GLN A 225 -26.83 12.79 45.85
C GLN A 225 -27.58 11.75 46.67
N GLU A 226 -28.61 11.12 46.12
CA GLU A 226 -29.36 10.06 46.79
C GLU A 226 -28.58 8.74 46.85
N PHE A 227 -27.88 8.36 45.77
CA PHE A 227 -26.96 7.23 45.76
C PHE A 227 -25.75 7.44 46.67
N GLU A 228 -25.20 8.65 46.72
CA GLU A 228 -24.06 8.99 47.60
C GLU A 228 -24.43 8.99 49.10
N LYS A 229 -25.69 9.28 49.45
CA LYS A 229 -26.15 9.32 50.85
C LYS A 229 -26.55 7.97 51.46
N ARG A 230 -26.96 6.99 50.64
CA ARG A 230 -27.61 5.76 51.12
C ARG A 230 -26.87 4.46 50.81
N CYS A 231 -25.74 4.51 50.13
CA CYS A 231 -24.92 3.34 49.84
C CYS A 231 -24.37 2.70 51.12
N ARG A 232 -24.47 1.37 51.27
CA ARG A 232 -24.03 0.67 52.49
C ARG A 232 -22.55 0.29 52.46
N THR A 233 -21.94 0.27 51.27
CA THR A 233 -20.51 0.00 51.11
C THR A 233 -19.69 1.28 51.31
N ASP A 234 -18.55 1.23 52.01
CA ASP A 234 -17.55 2.33 52.16
C ASP A 234 -16.90 2.78 50.82
N SER A 235 -17.50 2.40 49.69
CA SER A 235 -16.98 2.65 48.36
C SER A 235 -17.34 4.06 47.89
N LYS A 236 -16.33 4.82 47.47
CA LYS A 236 -16.50 6.17 46.89
C LYS A 236 -17.05 6.17 45.46
N TYR A 237 -17.33 4.99 44.89
CA TYR A 237 -17.67 4.83 43.48
C TYR A 237 -19.18 4.70 43.26
N LEU A 238 -19.73 5.51 42.35
CA LEU A 238 -21.16 5.60 42.04
C LEU A 238 -21.69 4.30 41.42
N SER A 239 -20.87 3.62 40.61
CA SER A 239 -21.17 2.32 40.00
C SER A 239 -21.54 1.26 41.04
N ASN A 240 -20.84 1.21 42.16
CA ASN A 240 -21.13 0.24 43.24
C ASN A 240 -22.48 0.51 43.92
N SER A 241 -22.83 1.78 44.13
CA SER A 241 -24.14 2.16 44.67
C SER A 241 -25.29 1.74 43.75
N ILE A 242 -25.07 1.80 42.44
CA ILE A 242 -26.05 1.37 41.45
C ILE A 242 -26.17 -0.16 41.41
N TYR A 243 -25.09 -0.91 41.59
CA TYR A 243 -25.15 -2.37 41.68
C TYR A 243 -25.91 -2.85 42.92
N GLU A 244 -25.68 -2.21 44.07
CA GLU A 244 -26.46 -2.48 45.28
C GLU A 244 -27.95 -2.18 45.04
N TRP A 245 -28.26 -1.07 44.34
CA TRP A 245 -29.62 -0.70 44.00
C TRP A 245 -30.30 -1.65 43.02
N LEU A 246 -29.56 -2.23 42.07
CA LEU A 246 -30.04 -3.24 41.13
C LEU A 246 -30.01 -4.68 41.70
N CYS A 247 -29.57 -4.85 42.95
CA CYS A 247 -29.39 -6.14 43.62
C CYS A 247 -28.47 -7.11 42.86
N ILE A 248 -27.43 -6.60 42.20
CA ILE A 248 -26.44 -7.42 41.48
C ILE A 248 -25.40 -7.91 42.49
N THR A 249 -25.22 -9.23 42.58
CA THR A 249 -24.45 -9.85 43.68
C THR A 249 -23.12 -10.46 43.25
N CYS A 250 -22.89 -10.69 41.95
CA CYS A 250 -21.65 -11.28 41.44
C CYS A 250 -20.75 -10.22 40.76
N PHE A 251 -19.58 -9.95 41.34
CA PHE A 251 -18.62 -8.97 40.80
C PHE A 251 -17.77 -9.48 39.62
N ASN A 252 -17.91 -10.75 39.22
CA ASN A 252 -17.10 -11.33 38.14
C ASN A 252 -17.52 -10.85 36.74
N ASP A 253 -18.83 -10.63 36.50
CA ASP A 253 -19.35 -9.92 35.31
C ASP A 253 -20.74 -9.30 35.59
N PRO A 254 -20.79 -8.10 36.20
CA PRO A 254 -22.03 -7.41 36.55
C PRO A 254 -22.92 -7.08 35.33
N TYR A 255 -22.32 -6.92 34.14
CA TYR A 255 -23.07 -6.58 32.93
C TYR A 255 -23.86 -7.77 32.41
N GLU A 256 -23.26 -8.96 32.43
CA GLU A 256 -23.95 -10.18 32.02
C GLU A 256 -25.12 -10.51 32.97
N GLU A 257 -24.94 -10.31 34.28
CA GLU A 257 -26.00 -10.49 35.29
C GLU A 257 -27.14 -9.48 35.10
N TYR A 258 -26.82 -8.20 34.85
CA TYR A 258 -27.81 -7.18 34.50
C TYR A 258 -28.59 -7.58 33.24
N LYS A 259 -27.91 -7.92 32.15
CA LYS A 259 -28.53 -8.22 30.86
C LYS A 259 -29.44 -9.44 30.94
N LYS A 260 -28.98 -10.53 31.58
CA LYS A 260 -29.79 -11.72 31.84
C LYS A 260 -31.06 -11.40 32.63
N THR A 261 -30.96 -10.53 33.63
CA THR A 261 -32.11 -10.14 34.47
C THR A 261 -33.06 -9.21 33.72
N PHE A 262 -32.54 -8.25 32.96
CA PHE A 262 -33.32 -7.33 32.14
C PHE A 262 -34.09 -8.04 31.02
N ASP A 263 -33.46 -8.99 30.33
CA ASP A 263 -34.11 -9.79 29.27
C ASP A 263 -35.27 -10.61 29.84
N ARG A 264 -35.12 -11.18 31.05
CA ARG A 264 -36.23 -11.88 31.75
C ARG A 264 -37.38 -10.93 32.12
N ILE A 265 -37.08 -9.70 32.51
CA ILE A 265 -38.09 -8.68 32.83
C ILE A 265 -38.87 -8.29 31.57
N LEU A 266 -38.18 -8.12 30.43
CA LEU A 266 -38.79 -7.81 29.13
C LEU A 266 -39.75 -8.92 28.67
N ILE A 267 -39.34 -10.19 28.77
CA ILE A 267 -40.15 -11.36 28.36
C ILE A 267 -41.43 -11.50 29.19
N ASN A 268 -41.37 -11.16 30.48
CA ASN A 268 -42.48 -11.37 31.43
C ASN A 268 -43.45 -10.18 31.54
N SER A 269 -43.25 -9.08 30.80
CA SER A 269 -44.07 -7.86 30.91
C SER A 269 -44.90 -7.58 29.65
N SER A 270 -46.21 -7.37 29.80
CA SER A 270 -47.13 -7.10 28.68
C SER A 270 -47.07 -5.66 28.14
N ASN A 271 -46.29 -4.77 28.75
CA ASN A 271 -46.04 -3.39 28.30
C ASN A 271 -44.77 -2.83 28.98
N PRO A 272 -43.58 -3.02 28.41
CA PRO A 272 -42.31 -2.79 29.11
C PRO A 272 -41.86 -1.32 29.22
N THR A 273 -42.49 -0.39 28.49
CA THR A 273 -41.88 0.93 28.18
C THR A 273 -42.50 2.14 28.90
N HIS A 274 -43.54 1.97 29.71
CA HIS A 274 -44.14 3.06 30.48
C HIS A 274 -43.69 3.07 31.95
N CYS A 275 -42.49 3.60 32.19
CA CYS A 275 -42.03 3.94 33.54
C CYS A 275 -42.82 5.16 34.04
N LYS A 276 -43.77 4.97 34.97
CA LYS A 276 -44.44 6.07 35.70
C LYS A 276 -43.56 6.58 36.84
N TYR A 277 -42.35 7.01 36.53
CA TYR A 277 -41.44 7.62 37.50
C TYR A 277 -41.58 9.15 37.46
N LYS A 278 -41.82 9.79 38.60
CA LYS A 278 -41.67 11.24 38.77
C LYS A 278 -40.36 11.49 39.52
N THR A 279 -39.63 12.54 39.15
CA THR A 279 -38.34 12.95 39.77
C THR A 279 -38.43 13.26 41.27
N SER A 280 -39.63 13.28 41.85
CA SER A 280 -39.90 13.43 43.28
C SER A 280 -39.94 12.10 44.05
N ASP A 281 -39.90 10.96 43.37
CA ASP A 281 -40.03 9.63 43.97
C ASP A 281 -38.67 9.12 44.47
N ASP A 282 -38.64 8.57 45.69
CA ASP A 282 -37.44 7.98 46.33
C ASP A 282 -36.94 6.77 45.52
N LEU A 283 -35.70 6.82 45.03
CA LEU A 283 -35.12 5.81 44.14
C LEU A 283 -35.08 4.42 44.79
N TRP A 284 -34.88 4.37 46.11
CA TRP A 284 -34.78 3.10 46.85
C TRP A 284 -36.14 2.49 47.20
N SER A 285 -37.22 3.26 47.04
CA SER A 285 -38.60 2.78 47.22
C SER A 285 -39.16 2.08 45.98
N LEU A 286 -38.48 2.20 44.83
CA LEU A 286 -38.91 1.60 43.57
C LEU A 286 -38.82 0.07 43.61
N ASP A 287 -39.75 -0.61 42.95
CA ASP A 287 -39.67 -2.05 42.72
C ASP A 287 -38.55 -2.41 41.73
N LEU A 288 -38.06 -3.65 41.80
CA LEU A 288 -36.89 -4.08 41.03
C LEU A 288 -37.07 -3.91 39.51
N ASN A 289 -38.27 -4.17 38.96
CA ASN A 289 -38.51 -4.03 37.52
C ASN A 289 -38.40 -2.56 37.09
N THR A 290 -38.98 -1.66 37.88
CA THR A 290 -38.90 -0.21 37.63
C THR A 290 -37.47 0.31 37.68
N ARG A 291 -36.61 -0.20 38.58
CA ARG A 291 -35.18 0.17 38.66
C ARG A 291 -34.41 -0.21 37.39
N TYR A 292 -34.61 -1.43 36.90
CA TYR A 292 -33.94 -1.94 35.69
C TYR A 292 -34.37 -1.18 34.43
N VAL A 293 -35.67 -0.85 34.30
CA VAL A 293 -36.20 -0.04 33.20
C VAL A 293 -35.65 1.39 33.26
N LEU A 294 -35.59 1.99 34.45
CA LEU A 294 -35.05 3.33 34.65
C LEU A 294 -33.54 3.38 34.32
N PHE A 295 -32.78 2.36 34.72
CA PHE A 295 -31.35 2.25 34.40
C PHE A 295 -31.10 2.06 32.90
N SER A 296 -31.91 1.24 32.21
CA SER A 296 -31.84 1.11 30.75
C SER A 296 -32.09 2.45 30.06
N LYS A 297 -33.08 3.21 30.54
CA LYS A 297 -33.38 4.53 30.00
C LYS A 297 -32.20 5.50 30.15
N TRP A 298 -31.50 5.49 31.29
CA TRP A 298 -30.29 6.31 31.47
C TRP A 298 -29.18 5.94 30.47
N LYS A 299 -29.01 4.64 30.15
CA LYS A 299 -28.07 4.19 29.11
C LYS A 299 -28.46 4.74 27.73
N ASP A 300 -29.73 4.62 27.36
CA ASP A 300 -30.23 5.08 26.06
C ASP A 300 -30.10 6.60 25.92
N ASP A 301 -30.43 7.35 26.98
CA ASP A 301 -30.29 8.80 27.03
C ASP A 301 -28.81 9.21 26.86
N CYS A 302 -27.87 8.49 27.48
CA CYS A 302 -26.43 8.73 27.29
C CYS A 302 -25.99 8.50 25.85
N ILE A 303 -26.37 7.34 25.28
CA ILE A 303 -25.99 6.98 23.91
C ILE A 303 -26.51 8.04 22.94
N SER A 304 -27.74 8.52 23.16
CA SER A 304 -28.35 9.59 22.36
C SER A 304 -27.59 10.92 22.46
N LEU A 305 -27.19 11.32 23.68
CA LEU A 305 -26.40 12.52 23.93
C LEU A 305 -25.01 12.45 23.28
N CYS A 306 -24.30 11.34 23.47
CA CYS A 306 -22.98 11.12 22.86
C CYS A 306 -23.06 11.07 21.33
N LYS A 307 -24.06 10.40 20.74
CA LYS A 307 -24.29 10.39 19.28
C LYS A 307 -24.53 11.81 18.74
N THR A 308 -25.25 12.63 19.50
CA THR A 308 -25.50 14.04 19.14
C THR A 308 -24.22 14.90 19.26
N SER A 309 -23.43 14.73 20.31
CA SER A 309 -22.13 15.41 20.50
C SER A 309 -21.13 15.02 19.42
N VAL A 310 -20.97 13.72 19.12
CA VAL A 310 -20.11 13.24 18.02
C VAL A 310 -20.55 13.84 16.69
N LYS A 311 -21.85 13.83 16.38
CA LYS A 311 -22.36 14.43 15.14
C LYS A 311 -21.98 15.92 15.05
N ARG A 312 -22.17 16.67 16.13
CA ARG A 312 -21.81 18.09 16.20
C ARG A 312 -20.31 18.33 16.10
N ALA A 313 -19.50 17.53 16.79
CA ALA A 313 -18.05 17.61 16.79
C ALA A 313 -17.47 17.25 15.41
N VAL A 314 -18.04 16.26 14.72
CA VAL A 314 -17.69 15.91 13.33
C VAL A 314 -18.07 17.01 12.36
N GLU A 315 -19.26 17.62 12.49
CA GLU A 315 -19.66 18.77 11.68
C GLU A 315 -18.76 19.98 11.94
N ASN A 316 -18.34 20.20 13.20
CA ASN A 316 -17.41 21.26 13.57
C ASN A 316 -16.00 20.98 13.04
N TYR A 317 -15.52 19.75 13.14
CA TYR A 317 -14.28 19.29 12.55
C TYR A 317 -14.28 19.55 11.05
N GLN A 318 -15.33 19.15 10.33
CA GLN A 318 -15.46 19.39 8.88
C GLN A 318 -15.45 20.88 8.53
N LYS A 319 -16.17 21.71 9.30
CA LYS A 319 -16.19 23.16 9.11
C LYS A 319 -14.83 23.81 9.38
N GLN A 320 -14.19 23.49 10.51
CA GLN A 320 -12.89 24.05 10.86
C GLN A 320 -11.78 23.52 9.94
N PHE A 321 -11.82 22.25 9.57
CA PHE A 321 -10.95 21.66 8.54
C PHE A 321 -11.10 22.40 7.20
N SER A 322 -12.33 22.72 6.79
CA SER A 322 -12.57 23.51 5.57
C SER A 322 -12.13 24.97 5.67
N HIS A 323 -12.25 25.59 6.86
CA HIS A 323 -11.89 27.00 7.10
C HIS A 323 -10.39 27.23 7.34
N CYS A 324 -9.67 26.27 7.93
CA CYS A 324 -8.29 26.46 8.37
C CYS A 324 -7.23 26.01 7.35
N GLN A 325 -7.55 25.21 6.31
CA GLN A 325 -6.48 24.46 5.64
C GLN A 325 -6.43 24.47 4.10
N GLN A 326 -7.50 24.71 3.34
CA GLN A 326 -7.42 24.43 1.89
C GLN A 326 -6.35 25.23 1.11
N PRO A 327 -6.16 26.56 1.32
CA PRO A 327 -5.13 27.30 0.59
C PRO A 327 -3.70 27.09 1.12
N CYS A 328 -3.52 27.03 2.44
CA CYS A 328 -2.21 27.03 3.09
C CYS A 328 -1.53 25.64 3.07
N ILE A 329 -2.32 24.57 3.25
CA ILE A 329 -1.82 23.19 3.15
C ILE A 329 -1.47 22.85 1.71
N ASP A 330 -2.26 23.27 0.73
CA ASP A 330 -1.93 23.01 -0.66
C ASP A 330 -0.71 23.82 -1.10
N GLU A 331 -0.51 25.06 -0.63
CA GLU A 331 0.72 25.82 -0.89
C GLU A 331 1.95 25.17 -0.25
N THR A 332 1.83 24.67 0.99
CA THR A 332 2.92 23.94 1.67
C THR A 332 3.27 22.64 0.93
N LYS A 333 2.26 21.89 0.45
CA LYS A 333 2.50 20.67 -0.36
C LYS A 333 3.18 21.01 -1.68
N ARG A 334 2.76 22.10 -2.33
CA ARG A 334 3.36 22.55 -3.59
C ARG A 334 4.81 22.91 -3.40
N GLU A 335 5.12 23.69 -2.36
CA GLU A 335 6.49 24.06 -2.03
C GLU A 335 7.34 22.83 -1.67
N LEU A 336 6.78 21.90 -0.88
CA LEU A 336 7.44 20.64 -0.53
C LEU A 336 7.79 19.83 -1.77
N LEU A 337 6.84 19.63 -2.68
CA LEU A 337 7.07 18.82 -3.88
C LEU A 337 7.99 19.50 -4.89
N LYS A 338 7.93 20.84 -5.00
CA LYS A 338 8.84 21.61 -5.85
C LYS A 338 10.28 21.53 -5.37
N ARG A 339 10.50 21.35 -4.06
CA ARG A 339 11.82 21.17 -3.44
C ARG A 339 12.27 19.71 -3.36
N ALA A 340 11.40 18.75 -3.69
CA ALA A 340 11.74 17.34 -3.63
C ALA A 340 12.66 16.98 -4.80
N ASP A 341 13.69 16.18 -4.52
CA ASP A 341 14.49 15.55 -5.56
C ASP A 341 13.70 14.40 -6.19
N ILE A 342 12.98 13.64 -5.36
CA ILE A 342 12.22 12.45 -5.75
C ILE A 342 10.79 12.52 -5.22
N ILE A 343 9.83 12.24 -6.10
CA ILE A 343 8.42 12.08 -5.74
C ILE A 343 8.01 10.64 -6.06
N GLY A 344 7.82 9.82 -5.04
CA GLY A 344 7.36 8.44 -5.17
C GLY A 344 5.84 8.34 -5.07
N VAL A 345 5.20 7.63 -6.01
CA VAL A 345 3.75 7.49 -6.04
C VAL A 345 3.34 6.18 -6.74
N THR A 346 2.17 5.62 -6.42
CA THR A 346 1.62 4.52 -7.22
C THR A 346 0.92 5.05 -8.47
N THR A 347 0.74 4.24 -9.52
CA THR A 347 0.00 4.67 -10.75
C THR A 347 -1.39 5.24 -10.45
N THR A 348 -2.14 4.58 -9.57
CA THR A 348 -3.46 5.07 -9.10
C THR A 348 -3.34 6.34 -8.26
N GLY A 349 -2.29 6.44 -7.42
CA GLY A 349 -1.95 7.63 -6.67
C GLY A 349 -1.64 8.81 -7.58
N ALA A 350 -0.89 8.59 -8.68
CA ALA A 350 -0.51 9.64 -9.61
C ALA A 350 -1.74 10.25 -10.30
N ALA A 351 -2.71 9.42 -10.70
CA ALA A 351 -3.98 9.89 -11.22
C ALA A 351 -4.80 10.67 -10.17
N LYS A 352 -4.76 10.24 -8.90
CA LYS A 352 -5.45 10.92 -7.79
C LYS A 352 -4.82 12.26 -7.40
N TYR A 353 -3.50 12.34 -7.39
CA TYR A 353 -2.72 13.52 -7.00
C TYR A 353 -2.22 14.32 -8.22
N LYS A 354 -2.83 14.13 -9.39
CA LYS A 354 -2.38 14.70 -10.67
C LYS A 354 -2.18 16.21 -10.61
N ASP A 355 -3.13 16.96 -10.05
CA ASP A 355 -3.01 18.41 -9.94
C ASP A 355 -1.83 18.83 -9.07
N LEU A 356 -1.58 18.08 -7.99
CA LEU A 356 -0.45 18.32 -7.11
C LEU A 356 0.88 18.03 -7.82
N LEU A 357 0.94 16.96 -8.62
CA LEU A 357 2.10 16.61 -9.44
C LEU A 357 2.36 17.64 -10.55
N LYS A 358 1.32 18.23 -11.16
CA LYS A 358 1.46 19.33 -12.14
C LYS A 358 2.23 20.52 -11.54
N PHE A 359 2.00 20.86 -10.27
CA PHE A 359 2.71 21.97 -9.60
C PHE A 359 4.19 21.70 -9.34
N ALA A 360 4.58 20.43 -9.20
CA ALA A 360 5.98 20.07 -9.03
C ALA A 360 6.79 20.24 -10.33
N GLU A 361 6.11 20.41 -11.47
CA GLU A 361 6.70 20.55 -12.82
C GLU A 361 7.83 19.54 -13.10
N PRO A 362 7.63 18.23 -12.80
CA PRO A 362 8.65 17.23 -13.05
C PRO A 362 8.87 17.09 -14.56
N SER A 363 10.13 16.96 -15.00
CA SER A 363 10.45 16.65 -16.39
C SER A 363 10.70 15.15 -16.63
N ILE A 364 10.93 14.39 -15.56
CA ILE A 364 11.35 12.98 -15.63
C ILE A 364 10.36 12.12 -14.86
N MET A 365 9.92 11.02 -15.49
CA MET A 365 9.14 9.97 -14.85
C MET A 365 9.75 8.60 -15.15
N ILE A 366 9.95 7.80 -14.11
CA ILE A 366 10.38 6.41 -14.21
C ILE A 366 9.23 5.54 -13.72
N ILE A 367 8.88 4.52 -14.50
CA ILE A 367 7.82 3.58 -14.17
C ILE A 367 8.41 2.18 -14.05
N GLU A 368 8.31 1.59 -12.85
CA GLU A 368 8.64 0.19 -12.61
C GLU A 368 7.44 -0.71 -12.83
N GLU A 369 7.69 -1.96 -13.23
CA GLU A 369 6.64 -2.94 -13.59
C GLU A 369 5.72 -2.45 -14.72
N ALA A 370 6.24 -1.59 -15.61
CA ALA A 370 5.48 -0.94 -16.67
C ALA A 370 4.80 -1.94 -17.63
N ALA A 371 5.32 -3.16 -17.72
CA ALA A 371 4.73 -4.23 -18.52
C ALA A 371 3.42 -4.78 -17.93
N GLU A 372 3.22 -4.71 -16.61
CA GLU A 372 2.01 -5.18 -15.91
C GLU A 372 0.95 -4.07 -15.75
N ILE A 373 1.28 -2.83 -16.11
CA ILE A 373 0.39 -1.68 -15.97
C ILE A 373 -0.44 -1.45 -17.25
N LEU A 374 -1.75 -1.24 -17.08
CA LEU A 374 -2.63 -0.83 -18.17
C LEU A 374 -2.17 0.50 -18.77
N GLU A 375 -2.12 0.60 -20.09
CA GLU A 375 -1.72 1.82 -20.80
C GLU A 375 -2.51 3.06 -20.33
N SER A 376 -3.80 2.91 -20.07
CA SER A 376 -4.66 3.99 -19.54
C SER A 376 -4.18 4.55 -18.20
N HIS A 377 -3.58 3.72 -17.34
CA HIS A 377 -3.09 4.13 -16.03
C HIS A 377 -1.78 4.91 -16.16
N ILE A 378 -0.89 4.51 -17.08
CA ILE A 378 0.31 5.27 -17.40
C ILE A 378 -0.09 6.64 -17.97
N ILE A 379 -1.00 6.68 -18.95
CA ILE A 379 -1.50 7.94 -19.53
C ILE A 379 -2.08 8.85 -18.44
N ALA A 380 -2.92 8.32 -17.55
CA ALA A 380 -3.52 9.10 -16.48
C ALA A 380 -2.49 9.66 -15.47
N SER A 381 -1.34 8.99 -15.32
CA SER A 381 -0.25 9.42 -14.43
C SER A 381 0.64 10.52 -15.03
N LEU A 382 0.64 10.68 -16.35
CA LEU A 382 1.47 11.70 -17.02
C LEU A 382 0.96 13.11 -16.71
N VAL A 383 1.90 14.03 -16.47
CA VAL A 383 1.65 15.47 -16.35
C VAL A 383 2.29 16.19 -17.55
N PRO A 384 1.77 17.36 -17.97
CA PRO A 384 2.22 18.03 -19.19
C PRO A 384 3.71 18.40 -19.23
N SER A 385 4.36 18.55 -18.08
CA SER A 385 5.78 18.89 -17.96
C SER A 385 6.73 17.72 -18.25
N ILE A 386 6.23 16.48 -18.35
CA ILE A 386 7.07 15.30 -18.59
C ILE A 386 7.67 15.37 -20.01
N GLN A 387 9.01 15.34 -20.06
CA GLN A 387 9.82 15.32 -21.28
C GLN A 387 10.64 14.03 -21.41
N HIS A 388 10.75 13.25 -20.33
CA HIS A 388 11.53 12.02 -20.27
C HIS A 388 10.77 10.94 -19.50
N LEU A 389 10.45 9.83 -20.17
CA LEU A 389 9.71 8.69 -19.64
C LEU A 389 10.54 7.40 -19.78
N ILE A 390 10.88 6.79 -18.66
CA ILE A 390 11.67 5.55 -18.62
C ILE A 390 10.78 4.44 -18.09
N LEU A 391 10.54 3.41 -18.91
CA LEU A 391 9.67 2.28 -18.58
C LEU A 391 10.53 1.04 -18.33
N LEU A 392 10.53 0.54 -17.10
CA LEU A 392 11.19 -0.69 -16.69
C LEU A 392 10.14 -1.81 -16.61
N GLY A 393 10.38 -2.96 -17.22
CA GLY A 393 9.38 -4.03 -17.21
C GLY A 393 9.81 -5.32 -17.88
N ASP A 394 8.87 -6.26 -17.95
CA ASP A 394 9.01 -7.51 -18.68
C ASP A 394 7.70 -7.89 -19.39
N HIS A 395 7.64 -7.68 -20.71
CA HIS A 395 6.44 -8.01 -21.49
C HIS A 395 6.23 -9.52 -21.75
N LYS A 396 7.17 -10.38 -21.34
CA LYS A 396 7.07 -11.84 -21.39
C LYS A 396 6.53 -12.44 -20.09
N GLN A 397 6.43 -11.64 -19.02
CA GLN A 397 5.81 -12.03 -17.74
C GLN A 397 4.31 -11.70 -17.73
N LEU A 398 3.76 -11.37 -16.55
CA LEU A 398 2.36 -11.03 -16.37
C LEU A 398 2.00 -9.77 -17.17
N ARG A 399 0.88 -9.87 -17.87
CA ARG A 399 0.23 -8.73 -18.52
C ARG A 399 -0.77 -8.08 -17.55
N PRO A 400 -1.13 -6.81 -17.79
CA PRO A 400 -2.24 -6.17 -17.11
C PRO A 400 -3.51 -7.03 -17.23
N LEU A 401 -4.33 -7.02 -16.18
CA LEU A 401 -5.59 -7.74 -16.11
C LEU A 401 -6.78 -6.76 -16.18
N PRO A 402 -7.36 -6.49 -17.37
CA PRO A 402 -8.59 -5.72 -17.47
C PRO A 402 -9.74 -6.44 -16.76
N ALA A 403 -10.55 -5.71 -16.00
CA ALA A 403 -11.71 -6.28 -15.30
C ALA A 403 -12.72 -6.97 -16.25
N ASN A 404 -12.84 -6.49 -17.49
CA ASN A 404 -13.72 -7.06 -18.50
C ASN A 404 -12.93 -7.92 -19.50
N ARG A 405 -13.24 -9.23 -19.54
CA ARG A 405 -12.61 -10.19 -20.44
C ARG A 405 -12.85 -9.90 -21.92
N GLU A 406 -14.03 -9.41 -22.30
CA GLU A 406 -14.28 -9.02 -23.70
C GLU A 406 -13.35 -7.87 -24.10
N LEU A 407 -13.21 -6.86 -23.25
CA LEU A 407 -12.29 -5.74 -23.50
C LEU A 407 -10.83 -6.21 -23.61
N SER A 408 -10.44 -7.15 -22.76
CA SER A 408 -9.11 -7.76 -22.77
C SER A 408 -8.81 -8.50 -24.07
N GLU A 409 -9.69 -9.40 -24.51
CA GLU A 409 -9.43 -10.30 -25.65
C GLU A 409 -9.77 -9.69 -27.01
N LYS A 410 -10.87 -8.94 -27.11
CA LYS A 410 -11.35 -8.40 -28.40
C LYS A 410 -10.65 -7.10 -28.79
N TYR A 411 -10.32 -6.26 -27.82
CA TYR A 411 -9.73 -4.94 -28.04
C TYR A 411 -8.29 -4.83 -27.52
N ASN A 412 -7.69 -5.94 -27.07
CA ASN A 412 -6.31 -6.03 -26.62
C ASN A 412 -5.95 -5.06 -25.48
N LEU A 413 -6.90 -4.76 -24.57
CA LEU A 413 -6.62 -3.87 -23.42
C LEU A 413 -5.55 -4.43 -22.47
N LYS A 414 -5.21 -5.72 -22.57
CA LYS A 414 -4.11 -6.36 -21.84
C LYS A 414 -2.73 -6.09 -22.44
N ILE A 415 -2.61 -5.37 -23.56
CA ILE A 415 -1.29 -4.93 -24.06
C ILE A 415 -0.94 -3.64 -23.30
N SER A 416 0.16 -3.65 -22.56
CA SER A 416 0.66 -2.47 -21.85
C SER A 416 1.30 -1.47 -22.81
N MET A 417 1.44 -0.21 -22.37
CA MET A 417 2.18 0.80 -23.14
C MET A 417 3.62 0.32 -23.39
N PHE A 418 4.24 -0.29 -22.38
CA PHE A 418 5.57 -0.91 -22.48
C PHE A 418 5.62 -1.91 -23.64
N GLU A 419 4.70 -2.90 -23.66
CA GLU A 419 4.69 -3.93 -24.69
C GLU A 419 4.40 -3.36 -26.08
N ARG A 420 3.46 -2.40 -26.16
CA ARG A 420 3.11 -1.74 -27.41
C ARG A 420 4.31 -0.97 -27.98
N LEU A 421 4.99 -0.16 -27.18
CA LEU A 421 6.13 0.64 -27.63
C LEU A 421 7.33 -0.24 -27.97
N PHE A 422 7.61 -1.27 -27.17
CA PHE A 422 8.67 -2.25 -27.44
C PHE A 422 8.47 -2.92 -28.81
N ARG A 423 7.26 -3.41 -29.10
CA ARG A 423 6.92 -4.04 -30.39
C ARG A 423 6.99 -3.07 -31.57
N ASN A 424 6.86 -1.78 -31.33
CA ASN A 424 6.98 -0.74 -32.35
C ASN A 424 8.41 -0.17 -32.46
N SER A 425 9.42 -0.85 -31.91
CA SER A 425 10.83 -0.45 -32.02
C SER A 425 11.16 0.89 -31.37
N ALA A 426 10.43 1.27 -30.31
CA ALA A 426 10.85 2.37 -29.45
C ALA A 426 12.26 2.11 -28.89
N PRO A 427 13.04 3.16 -28.58
CA PRO A 427 14.39 3.01 -28.03
C PRO A 427 14.39 2.08 -26.82
N SER A 428 15.05 0.93 -26.94
CA SER A 428 14.95 -0.14 -25.96
C SER A 428 16.25 -0.91 -25.77
N ALA A 429 16.44 -1.45 -24.58
CA ALA A 429 17.50 -2.38 -24.23
C ALA A 429 16.90 -3.57 -23.49
N THR A 430 17.49 -4.75 -23.68
CA THR A 430 17.14 -5.97 -22.94
C THR A 430 18.31 -6.38 -22.08
N LEU A 431 18.09 -6.46 -20.76
CA LEU A 431 19.05 -7.02 -19.82
C LEU A 431 19.10 -8.54 -20.00
N VAL A 432 20.29 -9.14 -19.97
CA VAL A 432 20.47 -10.57 -20.27
C VAL A 432 21.10 -11.36 -19.12
N THR A 433 21.86 -10.71 -18.24
CA THR A 433 22.53 -11.39 -17.11
C THR A 433 21.58 -11.54 -15.92
N GLN A 434 21.36 -12.76 -15.44
CA GLN A 434 20.53 -13.07 -14.27
C GLN A 434 21.38 -13.46 -13.06
N TYR A 435 20.99 -12.98 -11.88
CA TYR A 435 21.74 -13.07 -10.63
C TYR A 435 21.02 -13.86 -9.52
N ARG A 436 19.86 -14.47 -9.81
CA ARG A 436 18.94 -15.00 -8.79
C ARG A 436 18.73 -16.52 -8.85
N MET A 437 18.65 -17.08 -10.05
CA MET A 437 18.22 -18.47 -10.24
C MET A 437 19.43 -19.35 -10.49
N LYS A 438 19.41 -20.60 -9.98
CA LYS A 438 20.37 -21.61 -10.42
C LYS A 438 20.28 -21.79 -11.95
N PRO A 439 21.40 -22.09 -12.63
CA PRO A 439 21.41 -22.29 -14.09
C PRO A 439 20.37 -23.29 -14.58
N CYS A 440 20.20 -24.43 -13.89
CA CYS A 440 19.19 -25.45 -14.25
C CYS A 440 17.72 -24.96 -14.20
N ILE A 441 17.43 -23.89 -13.47
CA ILE A 441 16.10 -23.24 -13.46
C ILE A 441 16.02 -22.24 -14.63
N ALA A 442 17.08 -21.45 -14.84
CA ALA A 442 17.13 -20.46 -15.93
C ALA A 442 17.04 -21.13 -17.31
N GLU A 443 17.63 -22.32 -17.48
CA GLU A 443 17.56 -23.14 -18.69
C GLU A 443 16.13 -23.53 -19.09
N LEU A 444 15.17 -23.56 -18.15
CA LEU A 444 13.76 -23.83 -18.47
C LEU A 444 13.08 -22.66 -19.19
N LEU A 445 13.69 -21.47 -19.17
CA LEU A 445 13.12 -20.25 -19.75
C LEU A 445 13.65 -19.96 -21.16
N VAL A 446 14.73 -20.63 -21.58
CA VAL A 446 15.44 -20.39 -22.85
C VAL A 446 15.47 -21.68 -23.68
N PRO A 447 15.14 -21.66 -24.98
CA PRO A 447 14.76 -20.51 -25.82
C PRO A 447 13.24 -20.25 -25.86
N ASP A 448 12.44 -20.95 -25.05
CA ASP A 448 10.98 -20.96 -25.21
C ASP A 448 10.30 -19.63 -24.83
N ILE A 449 10.82 -18.92 -23.82
CA ILE A 449 10.26 -17.66 -23.32
C ILE A 449 11.16 -16.47 -23.69
N TYR A 450 12.47 -16.63 -23.49
CA TYR A 450 13.50 -15.63 -23.78
C TYR A 450 14.51 -16.17 -24.79
N ASP A 451 14.98 -15.30 -25.69
CA ASP A 451 16.00 -15.66 -26.67
C ASP A 451 17.37 -15.88 -26.02
N GLU A 452 17.69 -15.11 -24.98
CA GLU A 452 18.95 -15.14 -24.26
C GLU A 452 18.75 -14.82 -22.77
N LEU A 453 19.37 -15.60 -21.89
CA LEU A 453 19.43 -15.38 -20.45
C LEU A 453 20.71 -16.02 -19.89
N ILE A 454 21.68 -15.19 -19.51
CA ILE A 454 23.01 -15.62 -19.07
C ILE A 454 23.05 -15.66 -17.54
N SER A 455 23.57 -16.75 -16.97
CA SER A 455 23.72 -16.88 -15.52
C SER A 455 25.02 -16.24 -15.04
N ALA A 456 24.94 -15.32 -14.06
CA ALA A 456 26.10 -14.71 -13.42
C ALA A 456 26.89 -15.70 -12.55
N GLU A 457 28.14 -15.38 -12.20
CA GLU A 457 29.04 -16.27 -11.45
C GLU A 457 28.46 -16.68 -10.08
N ASN A 458 27.80 -15.74 -9.39
CA ASN A 458 27.26 -15.95 -8.05
C ASN A 458 26.22 -17.08 -7.97
N VAL A 459 25.47 -17.35 -9.04
CA VAL A 459 24.42 -18.39 -9.01
C VAL A 459 24.97 -19.80 -9.16
N TYR A 460 26.22 -19.95 -9.62
CA TYR A 460 26.92 -21.23 -9.65
C TYR A 460 27.46 -21.64 -8.28
N GLU A 461 27.57 -20.70 -7.34
CA GLU A 461 28.03 -20.94 -5.97
C GLU A 461 26.92 -21.48 -5.05
N TYR A 462 25.67 -21.49 -5.52
CA TYR A 462 24.53 -21.94 -4.71
C TYR A 462 24.60 -23.43 -4.36
N GLU A 463 24.51 -23.75 -3.08
CA GLU A 463 24.54 -25.11 -2.56
C GLU A 463 23.41 -25.98 -3.11
N GLU A 464 23.65 -27.28 -3.26
CA GLU A 464 22.60 -28.25 -3.59
C GLU A 464 21.60 -28.44 -2.43
N ILE A 465 20.33 -28.64 -2.77
CA ILE A 465 19.27 -28.83 -1.78
C ILE A 465 19.44 -30.20 -1.11
N ARG A 466 19.65 -30.19 0.21
CA ARG A 466 19.86 -31.41 1.00
C ARG A 466 18.59 -32.27 0.99
N GLY A 467 18.78 -33.59 0.86
CA GLY A 467 17.69 -34.56 0.89
C GLY A 467 17.00 -34.82 -0.45
N VAL A 468 17.31 -34.04 -1.49
CA VAL A 468 16.81 -34.30 -2.84
C VAL A 468 17.97 -34.49 -3.82
N LYS A 469 17.72 -35.23 -4.91
CA LYS A 469 18.74 -35.54 -5.91
C LYS A 469 19.04 -34.37 -6.85
N SER A 470 18.04 -33.51 -7.08
CA SER A 470 18.09 -32.41 -8.05
C SER A 470 17.40 -31.19 -7.49
N SER A 471 17.92 -30.01 -7.84
CA SER A 471 17.30 -28.72 -7.52
C SER A 471 16.00 -28.47 -8.31
N VAL A 472 15.78 -29.20 -9.41
CA VAL A 472 14.56 -29.16 -10.23
C VAL A 472 14.07 -30.58 -10.47
N PHE A 473 12.78 -30.84 -10.22
CA PHE A 473 12.13 -32.10 -10.55
C PHE A 473 10.65 -31.87 -10.89
N PHE A 474 10.09 -32.72 -11.75
CA PHE A 474 8.68 -32.71 -12.08
C PHE A 474 8.04 -33.99 -11.53
N LEU A 475 6.98 -33.84 -10.73
CA LEU A 475 6.22 -34.97 -10.20
C LEU A 475 4.98 -35.19 -11.07
N ASP A 476 5.01 -36.23 -11.89
CA ASP A 476 3.85 -36.65 -12.67
C ASP A 476 2.89 -37.51 -11.83
N HIS A 477 1.59 -37.29 -11.95
CA HIS A 477 0.54 -38.08 -11.33
C HIS A 477 -0.77 -38.00 -12.12
N SER A 478 -1.67 -38.96 -11.89
CA SER A 478 -3.00 -39.00 -12.53
C SER A 478 -4.16 -38.93 -11.53
N GLU A 479 -3.88 -38.49 -10.30
CA GLU A 479 -4.89 -38.31 -9.25
C GLU A 479 -5.87 -37.18 -9.62
N PRO A 480 -7.19 -37.44 -9.57
CA PRO A 480 -8.19 -36.50 -10.05
C PRO A 480 -8.37 -35.28 -9.13
N GLU A 481 -8.73 -34.15 -9.72
CA GLU A 481 -9.14 -32.95 -8.99
C GLU A 481 -10.50 -33.13 -8.29
N ASN A 482 -10.73 -32.36 -7.24
CA ASN A 482 -11.98 -32.34 -6.51
C ASN A 482 -13.05 -31.57 -7.29
N ILE A 483 -14.12 -32.27 -7.71
CA ILE A 483 -15.23 -31.73 -8.53
C ILE A 483 -16.25 -30.93 -7.66
N ASN A 484 -16.15 -31.02 -6.33
CA ASN A 484 -17.12 -30.46 -5.40
C ASN A 484 -16.80 -29.03 -4.95
N SER A 485 -16.95 -28.04 -5.82
CA SER A 485 -17.22 -26.67 -5.38
C SER A 485 -17.86 -25.83 -6.46
N SER A 486 -19.09 -25.39 -6.20
CA SER A 486 -19.69 -24.24 -6.88
C SER A 486 -18.83 -22.99 -6.62
N SER A 487 -17.92 -22.66 -7.54
CA SER A 487 -17.35 -21.32 -7.83
C SER A 487 -15.97 -21.51 -8.51
N VAL A 488 -15.80 -20.99 -9.74
CA VAL A 488 -14.60 -20.49 -10.47
C VAL A 488 -13.15 -20.97 -10.11
N SER A 489 -12.94 -21.99 -9.30
CA SER A 489 -11.65 -22.43 -8.76
C SER A 489 -11.64 -23.95 -8.55
N ALA A 490 -10.45 -24.57 -8.56
CA ALA A 490 -10.24 -26.01 -8.48
C ALA A 490 -9.24 -26.36 -7.35
N SER A 491 -9.27 -27.61 -6.90
CA SER A 491 -8.33 -28.13 -5.88
C SER A 491 -8.02 -29.61 -6.10
N ASN A 492 -6.86 -30.05 -5.63
CA ASN A 492 -6.40 -31.43 -5.70
C ASN A 492 -5.81 -31.85 -4.34
N GLU A 493 -6.48 -32.79 -3.66
CA GLU A 493 -6.06 -33.33 -2.36
C GLU A 493 -4.74 -34.08 -2.41
N TYR A 494 -4.47 -34.81 -3.50
CA TYR A 494 -3.22 -35.52 -3.63
C TYR A 494 -2.04 -34.55 -3.68
N GLU A 495 -2.10 -33.55 -4.55
CA GLU A 495 -1.06 -32.52 -4.69
C GLU A 495 -0.82 -31.78 -3.36
N ALA A 496 -1.91 -31.37 -2.70
CA ALA A 496 -1.82 -30.63 -1.44
C ALA A 496 -1.17 -31.46 -0.32
N ARG A 497 -1.50 -32.75 -0.20
CA ARG A 497 -0.83 -33.66 0.76
C ARG A 497 0.64 -33.85 0.43
N VAL A 498 0.98 -34.03 -0.85
CA VAL A 498 2.37 -34.26 -1.28
C VAL A 498 3.23 -33.03 -1.01
N ILE A 499 2.79 -31.83 -1.39
CA ILE A 499 3.59 -30.62 -1.23
C ILE A 499 3.79 -30.26 0.24
N VAL A 500 2.78 -30.48 1.09
CA VAL A 500 2.89 -30.28 2.54
C VAL A 500 3.81 -31.32 3.17
N SER A 501 3.73 -32.59 2.76
CA SER A 501 4.65 -33.63 3.23
C SER A 501 6.10 -33.34 2.83
N LEU A 502 6.31 -32.79 1.63
CA LEU A 502 7.63 -32.35 1.17
C LEU A 502 8.15 -31.16 1.99
N ALA A 503 7.28 -30.19 2.31
CA ALA A 503 7.64 -29.07 3.18
C ALA A 503 8.01 -29.56 4.59
N GLN A 504 7.27 -30.51 5.17
CA GLN A 504 7.62 -31.17 6.42
C GLN A 504 8.96 -31.89 6.34
N TYR A 505 9.22 -32.59 5.24
CA TYR A 505 10.50 -33.26 5.00
C TYR A 505 11.67 -32.26 5.01
N PHE A 506 11.55 -31.11 4.33
CA PHE A 506 12.57 -30.07 4.37
C PHE A 506 12.73 -29.45 5.76
N CYS A 507 11.65 -29.21 6.49
CA CYS A 507 11.73 -28.74 7.88
C CYS A 507 12.45 -29.75 8.78
N ALA A 508 12.21 -31.06 8.60
CA ALA A 508 12.90 -32.12 9.32
C ALA A 508 14.42 -32.18 8.99
N LEU A 509 14.81 -31.71 7.81
CA LEU A 509 16.20 -31.48 7.40
C LEU A 509 16.77 -30.13 7.87
N SER A 510 16.05 -29.44 8.76
CA SER A 510 16.43 -28.14 9.33
C SER A 510 16.45 -26.99 8.32
N TYR A 511 15.64 -27.05 7.26
CA TYR A 511 15.33 -25.84 6.47
C TYR A 511 14.36 -24.95 7.26
N PRO A 512 14.69 -23.66 7.46
CA PRO A 512 13.76 -22.68 8.02
C PRO A 512 12.49 -22.52 7.18
N THR A 513 11.35 -22.26 7.82
CA THR A 513 10.06 -22.14 7.11
C THR A 513 9.97 -20.90 6.23
N ASP A 514 10.72 -19.83 6.54
CA ASP A 514 10.83 -18.60 5.74
C ASP A 514 11.64 -18.77 4.46
N GLN A 515 12.39 -19.88 4.33
CA GLN A 515 13.07 -20.27 3.09
C GLN A 515 12.20 -21.16 2.18
N ILE A 516 10.99 -21.53 2.62
CA ILE A 516 10.07 -22.37 1.87
C ILE A 516 8.83 -21.54 1.52
N THR A 517 8.51 -21.49 0.23
CA THR A 517 7.26 -20.88 -0.26
C THR A 517 6.57 -21.87 -1.16
N ILE A 518 5.26 -22.07 -0.95
CA ILE A 518 4.43 -22.91 -1.81
C ILE A 518 3.64 -21.98 -2.74
N LEU A 519 3.62 -22.28 -4.03
CA LEU A 519 2.87 -21.52 -5.02
C LEU A 519 1.84 -22.41 -5.71
N THR A 520 0.63 -21.90 -5.91
CA THR A 520 -0.42 -22.58 -6.67
C THR A 520 -1.27 -21.58 -7.45
N THR A 521 -1.83 -22.02 -8.57
CA THR A 521 -2.62 -21.17 -9.49
C THR A 521 -4.08 -20.99 -9.05
N TYR A 522 -4.57 -21.80 -8.11
CA TYR A 522 -5.98 -21.81 -7.73
C TYR A 522 -6.20 -21.42 -6.26
N ALA A 523 -7.10 -20.45 -6.03
CA ALA A 523 -7.44 -19.99 -4.69
C ALA A 523 -8.01 -21.10 -3.78
N ALA A 524 -8.81 -22.03 -4.32
CA ALA A 524 -9.28 -23.18 -3.56
C ALA A 524 -8.13 -24.11 -3.14
N GLN A 525 -7.10 -24.25 -3.97
CA GLN A 525 -5.89 -25.00 -3.62
C GLN A 525 -5.07 -24.32 -2.52
N VAL A 526 -4.98 -22.98 -2.51
CA VAL A 526 -4.35 -22.22 -1.41
C VAL A 526 -5.04 -22.54 -0.07
N VAL A 527 -6.38 -22.55 -0.06
CA VAL A 527 -7.16 -22.85 1.16
C VAL A 527 -6.88 -24.28 1.63
N LEU A 528 -6.84 -25.25 0.71
CA LEU A 528 -6.57 -26.65 1.02
C LEU A 528 -5.15 -26.86 1.56
N ILE A 529 -4.15 -26.24 0.94
CA ILE A 529 -2.75 -26.30 1.41
C ILE A 529 -2.63 -25.67 2.81
N LYS A 530 -3.26 -24.51 3.06
CA LYS A 530 -3.30 -23.88 4.39
C LYS A 530 -3.90 -24.79 5.45
N GLN A 531 -4.97 -25.51 5.12
CA GLN A 531 -5.57 -26.47 6.03
C GLN A 531 -4.57 -27.56 6.42
N TYR A 532 -3.91 -28.19 5.44
CA TYR A 532 -2.94 -29.25 5.70
C TYR A 532 -1.69 -28.74 6.43
N LEU A 533 -1.18 -27.54 6.12
CA LEU A 533 -0.08 -26.91 6.88
C LEU A 533 -0.44 -26.71 8.36
N ASN A 534 -1.67 -26.28 8.64
CA ASN A 534 -2.16 -26.11 10.02
C ASN A 534 -2.27 -27.46 10.75
N GLU A 535 -2.74 -28.51 10.08
CA GLU A 535 -2.82 -29.87 10.67
C GLU A 535 -1.45 -30.38 11.12
N VAL A 536 -0.38 -29.94 10.46
CA VAL A 536 1.00 -30.34 10.77
C VAL A 536 1.79 -29.28 11.55
N ASN A 537 1.15 -28.19 11.97
CA ASN A 537 1.74 -27.05 12.69
C ASN A 537 2.97 -26.43 11.99
N LEU A 538 2.89 -26.22 10.67
CA LEU A 538 3.92 -25.50 9.92
C LEU A 538 3.45 -24.09 9.53
N ASP A 539 4.24 -23.08 9.91
CA ASP A 539 4.03 -21.68 9.52
C ASP A 539 4.84 -21.38 8.26
N ILE A 540 4.31 -21.80 7.11
CA ILE A 540 4.86 -21.61 5.77
C ILE A 540 3.87 -20.79 4.95
N CYS A 541 4.37 -19.83 4.17
CA CYS A 541 3.55 -19.00 3.29
C CYS A 541 3.12 -19.82 2.03
N PRO A 542 1.81 -20.06 1.82
CA PRO A 542 1.31 -20.83 0.68
C PRO A 542 0.46 -20.04 -0.31
#